data_AF-A0A1D2RXJ4-F1
#
_entry.id   AF-A0A1D2RXJ4-F1
#
_cell.length_a   1.000
_cell.length_b   1.000
_cell.length_c   1.000
_cell.angle_alpha   90.00
_cell.angle_beta   90.00
_cell.angle_gamma   90.00
#
_symmetry.space_group_name_H-M   'P 1'
#
loop_
_entity.id
_entity.type
_entity.pdbx_description
1 polymer ?
#
loop_
_entity_poly.entity_id
_entity_poly.type
_entity_poly.pdbx_seq_one_letter_code
_entity_poly.pdbx_strand_id
1 'polypeptide(L)'
;MTIELPKEARSQAIASIERYFQEEHGERIGNMAAGALLNFFLADIAPAVYNLAIAQAQERLQARVAELDIELQEDAFTYWSRRAAKR
;
A
#
# COMPACT_ATOMS: atom_id res chain seq x y z
N MET A 1 9.50 9.97 9.78
CA MET A 1 9.93 8.95 8.79
C MET A 1 10.10 9.68 7.48
N THR A 2 11.28 9.62 6.88
CA THR A 2 11.54 10.29 5.60
C THR A 2 11.31 9.27 4.48
N ILE A 3 10.35 9.52 3.60
CA ILE A 3 10.13 8.68 2.42
C ILE A 3 11.14 9.13 1.37
N GLU A 4 12.14 8.28 1.10
CA GLU A 4 13.18 8.54 0.11
C GLU A 4 12.95 7.70 -1.14
N LEU A 5 13.04 8.34 -2.30
CA LEU A 5 12.97 7.67 -3.58
C LEU A 5 14.39 7.28 -4.04
N PRO A 6 14.54 6.11 -4.70
CA PRO A 6 15.74 5.80 -5.47
C PRO A 6 16.04 6.92 -6.47
N LYS A 7 17.32 7.11 -6.80
CA LYS A 7 17.78 8.22 -7.65
C LYS A 7 17.04 8.27 -8.98
N GLU A 8 16.83 7.12 -9.60
CA GLU A 8 16.14 6.96 -10.89
C GLU A 8 14.67 7.38 -10.78
N ALA A 9 13.97 6.88 -9.76
CA ALA A 9 12.57 7.23 -9.49
C ALA A 9 12.40 8.72 -9.18
N ARG A 10 13.36 9.31 -8.44
CA ARG A 10 13.40 10.74 -8.17
C ARG A 10 13.56 11.57 -9.44
N SER A 11 14.50 11.20 -10.31
CA SER A 11 14.69 11.87 -11.61
C SER A 11 13.45 11.77 -12.49
N GLN A 12 12.80 10.61 -12.52
CA GLN A 12 11.54 10.41 -13.26
C GLN A 12 10.41 11.25 -12.67
N ALA A 13 10.29 11.33 -11.34
CA ALA A 13 9.27 12.14 -10.68
C ALA A 13 9.46 13.63 -10.97
N ILE A 14 10.69 14.14 -10.96
CA ILE A 14 10.99 15.53 -11.33
C ILE A 14 10.57 15.80 -12.78
N ALA A 15 10.97 14.94 -13.73
CA ALA A 15 10.58 15.08 -15.13
C ALA A 15 9.05 15.00 -15.32
N SER A 16 8.37 14.16 -14.55
CA SER A 16 6.90 14.07 -14.55
C SER A 16 6.24 15.35 -14.04
N ILE A 17 6.80 15.99 -13.00
CA ILE A 17 6.30 17.27 -12.49
C ILE A 17 6.53 18.38 -13.53
N GLU A 18 7.70 18.42 -14.14
CA GLU A 18 8.01 19.37 -15.22
C GLU A 18 6.99 19.25 -16.38
N ARG A 19 6.69 18.01 -16.77
CA ARG A 19 5.71 17.70 -17.81
C ARG A 19 4.30 18.14 -17.42
N TYR A 20 3.87 17.84 -16.20
CA TYR A 20 2.54 18.22 -15.71
C TYR A 20 2.32 19.73 -15.78
N PHE A 21 3.29 20.54 -15.35
CA PHE A 21 3.19 22.01 -15.48
C PHE A 21 3.12 22.47 -16.93
N GLN A 22 3.93 21.86 -17.82
CA GLN A 22 3.93 22.22 -19.23
C GLN A 22 2.61 21.87 -19.93
N GLU A 23 2.02 20.72 -19.60
CA GLU A 23 0.81 20.21 -20.26
C GLU A 23 -0.48 20.84 -19.67
N GLU A 24 -0.58 20.95 -18.34
CA GLU A 24 -1.81 21.39 -17.67
C GLU A 24 -1.85 22.91 -17.45
N HIS A 25 -0.69 23.56 -17.29
CA HIS A 25 -0.60 24.99 -17.01
C HIS A 25 0.03 25.79 -18.15
N GLY A 26 0.53 25.14 -19.21
CA GLY A 26 1.21 25.81 -20.31
C GLY A 26 2.55 26.45 -19.93
N GLU A 27 3.03 26.22 -18.71
CA GLU A 27 4.20 26.87 -18.12
C GLU A 27 5.34 25.88 -17.88
N ARG A 28 6.58 26.33 -18.05
CA ARG A 28 7.76 25.52 -17.69
C ARG A 28 8.18 25.81 -16.27
N ILE A 29 8.18 24.77 -15.44
CA ILE A 29 8.87 24.79 -14.15
C ILE A 29 10.33 24.32 -14.36
N GLY A 30 11.27 25.02 -13.73
CA GLY A 30 12.69 24.62 -13.77
C GLY A 30 12.97 23.42 -12.86
N ASN A 31 14.00 22.63 -13.20
CA ASN A 31 14.37 21.40 -12.49
C ASN A 31 14.56 21.57 -10.98
N MET A 32 15.19 22.66 -10.55
CA MET A 32 15.36 22.96 -9.12
C MET A 32 14.03 23.18 -8.40
N ALA A 33 13.10 23.91 -9.02
CA ALA A 33 11.78 24.17 -8.46
C ALA A 33 10.92 22.90 -8.44
N ALA A 34 10.95 22.10 -9.51
CA ALA A 34 10.31 20.78 -9.54
C ALA A 34 10.88 19.83 -8.48
N GLY A 35 12.19 19.85 -8.26
CA GLY A 35 12.85 19.10 -7.19
C GLY A 35 12.46 19.56 -5.78
N ALA A 36 12.29 20.87 -5.56
CA ALA A 36 11.79 21.42 -4.31
C ALA A 36 10.33 21.03 -4.05
N LEU A 37 9.48 21.07 -5.09
CA LEU A 37 8.09 20.63 -4.99
C LEU A 37 7.99 19.13 -4.70
N LEU A 38 8.82 18.30 -5.34
CA LEU A 38 8.91 16.88 -5.01
C LEU A 38 9.32 16.66 -3.55
N ASN A 39 10.26 17.45 -3.02
CA ASN A 39 10.64 17.36 -1.60
C ASN A 39 9.48 17.69 -0.67
N PHE A 40 8.69 18.72 -0.99
CA PHE A 40 7.48 19.04 -0.23
C PHE A 40 6.49 17.85 -0.23
N PHE A 41 6.20 17.27 -1.40
CA PHE A 41 5.33 16.10 -1.48
C PHE A 41 5.83 14.92 -0.67
N LEU A 42 7.13 14.61 -0.73
CA LEU A 42 7.72 13.49 0.02
C LEU A 42 7.77 13.74 1.54
N ALA A 43 7.95 14.99 1.97
CA ALA A 43 8.05 15.35 3.38
C ALA A 43 6.69 15.47 4.06
N ASP A 44 5.70 16.07 3.38
CA ASP A 44 4.44 16.48 4.00
C ASP A 44 3.26 15.59 3.60
N ILE A 45 3.14 15.25 2.31
CA ILE A 45 1.98 14.52 1.78
C ILE A 45 2.19 13.00 1.81
N ALA A 46 3.36 12.52 1.40
CA ALA A 46 3.64 11.10 1.25
C ALA A 46 3.43 10.28 2.54
N PRO A 47 3.77 10.77 3.76
CA PRO A 47 3.49 10.02 4.98
C PRO A 47 1.99 9.74 5.21
N ALA A 48 1.11 10.68 4.85
CA ALA A 48 -0.33 10.48 4.96
C ALA A 48 -0.82 9.36 4.03
N VAL A 49 -0.36 9.36 2.77
CA VAL A 49 -0.68 8.33 1.78
C VAL A 49 -0.11 6.97 2.21
N TYR A 50 1.13 6.93 2.69
CA TYR A 50 1.79 5.71 3.16
C TYR A 50 1.03 5.07 4.33
N ASN A 51 0.68 5.86 5.35
CA ASN A 51 -0.06 5.37 6.50
C ASN A 51 -1.42 4.81 6.12
N LEU A 52 -2.14 5.48 5.21
CA LEU A 52 -3.41 4.99 4.67
C LEU A 52 -3.23 3.65 3.96
N ALA A 53 -2.20 3.51 3.12
CA ALA A 53 -1.93 2.26 2.40
C ALA A 53 -1.64 1.09 3.36
N ILE A 54 -0.88 1.33 4.43
CA ILE A 54 -0.62 0.32 5.46
C ILE A 54 -1.90 -0.08 6.19
N ALA A 55 -2.73 0.89 6.60
CA ALA A 55 -4.01 0.61 7.26
C ALA A 55 -4.94 -0.23 6.38
N GLN A 56 -5.04 0.10 5.09
CA GLN A 56 -5.84 -0.67 4.14
C GLN A 56 -5.29 -2.10 3.92
N ALA A 57 -3.97 -2.26 3.88
CA ALA A 57 -3.37 -3.58 3.79
C ALA A 57 -3.66 -4.43 5.04
N GLN A 58 -3.56 -3.82 6.24
CA GLN A 58 -3.88 -4.48 7.50
C GLN A 58 -5.33 -4.94 7.55
N GLU A 59 -6.28 -4.08 7.20
CA GLU A 59 -7.71 -4.39 7.16
C GLU A 59 -7.98 -5.63 6.29
N ARG A 60 -7.42 -5.67 5.07
CA ARG A 60 -7.60 -6.80 4.15
C ARG A 60 -7.01 -8.09 4.69
N LEU A 61 -5.82 -8.04 5.26
CA LEU A 61 -5.17 -9.24 5.82
C LEU A 61 -5.92 -9.75 7.06
N GLN A 62 -6.39 -8.85 7.92
CA GLN A 62 -7.19 -9.22 9.09
C GLN A 62 -8.49 -9.93 8.69
N ALA A 63 -9.17 -9.44 7.64
CA ALA A 63 -10.35 -10.12 7.11
C ALA A 63 -10.04 -11.57 6.67
N ARG A 64 -8.93 -11.79 5.95
CA ARG A 64 -8.50 -13.14 5.54
C ARG A 64 -8.12 -14.03 6.71
N VAL A 65 -7.47 -13.46 7.73
CA VAL A 65 -7.14 -14.22 8.95
C VAL A 65 -8.43 -14.63 9.68
N ALA A 66 -9.43 -13.76 9.76
CA ALA A 66 -10.71 -14.08 10.38
C ALA A 66 -11.48 -15.18 9.64
N GLU A 67 -11.33 -15.31 8.33
CA GLU A 67 -11.93 -16.39 7.53
C GLU A 67 -11.37 -17.79 7.89
N LEU A 68 -10.12 -17.88 8.35
CA LEU A 68 -9.46 -19.17 8.64
C LEU A 68 -10.18 -19.97 9.72
N ASP A 69 -10.72 -19.32 10.74
CA ASP A 69 -11.45 -19.98 11.83
C ASP A 69 -12.71 -20.71 11.32
N ILE A 70 -13.26 -20.24 10.19
CA ILE A 70 -14.45 -20.85 9.57
C ILE A 70 -14.03 -21.93 8.58
N GLU A 71 -13.03 -21.67 7.74
CA GLU A 71 -12.64 -22.59 6.66
C GLU A 71 -11.85 -23.80 7.16
N LEU A 72 -11.02 -23.64 8.20
CA LEU A 72 -10.05 -24.64 8.63
C LEU A 72 -10.41 -25.23 10.01
N GLN A 73 -11.67 -25.61 10.18
CA GLN A 73 -12.16 -26.25 11.39
C GLN A 73 -12.41 -27.76 11.18
N GLU A 74 -12.12 -28.54 12.21
CA GLU A 74 -12.34 -29.99 12.25
C GLU A 74 -13.02 -30.36 13.56
N ASP A 75 -14.01 -31.26 13.49
CA ASP A 75 -14.72 -31.72 14.68
C ASP A 75 -13.83 -32.63 15.53
N ALA A 76 -13.37 -32.10 16.66
CA ALA A 76 -12.58 -32.84 17.64
C ALA A 76 -13.40 -33.94 18.33
N PHE A 77 -12.71 -35.00 18.79
CA PHE A 77 -13.29 -36.11 19.58
C PHE A 77 -14.39 -36.93 18.90
N THR A 78 -14.53 -36.83 17.58
CA THR A 78 -15.53 -37.58 16.80
C THR A 78 -15.17 -39.04 16.50
N TYR A 79 -14.10 -39.57 17.09
CA TYR A 79 -13.61 -40.93 16.79
C TYR A 79 -14.64 -42.02 17.15
N TRP A 80 -15.21 -41.98 18.36
CA TRP A 80 -16.13 -43.01 18.84
C TRP A 80 -17.50 -42.93 18.15
N SER A 81 -18.02 -41.72 17.91
CA SER A 81 -19.29 -41.52 17.21
C SER A 81 -19.22 -42.02 15.76
N ARG A 82 -18.13 -41.72 15.04
CA ARG A 82 -17.89 -42.22 13.68
C ARG A 82 -17.77 -43.75 13.60
N ARG A 83 -17.16 -44.39 14.62
CA ARG A 83 -17.04 -45.85 14.70
C ARG A 83 -18.38 -46.53 15.00
N ALA A 84 -19.23 -45.93 15.83
CA ALA A 84 -20.55 -46.46 16.16
C ALA A 84 -21.49 -46.42 14.95
N ALA A 85 -21.44 -45.36 14.12
CA ALA A 85 -22.30 -45.21 12.93
C ALA A 85 -21.99 -46.18 11.77
N LYS A 86 -20.86 -46.90 11.82
CA LYS A 86 -20.45 -47.87 10.78
C LYS A 86 -20.81 -49.33 11.10
N ARG A 87 -21.36 -49.61 12.29
CA ARG A 87 -21.82 -50.96 12.69
C ARG A 87 -23.30 -51.09 12.43
#